data_AF-A0A969HW22-F1
#
_entry.id   AF-A0A969HW22-F1
#
_cell.length_a   1.000
_cell.length_b   1.000
_cell.length_c   1.000
_cell.angle_alpha   90.00
_cell.angle_beta   90.00
_cell.angle_gamma   90.00
#
_symmetry.space_group_name_H-M   'P 1'
#
loop_
_entity.id
_entity.type
_entity.pdbx_description
1 polymer ?
#
loop_
_entity_poly.entity_id
_entity_poly.type
_entity_poly.pdbx_seq_one_letter_code
_entity_poly.pdbx_strand_id
1 'polypeptide(L)' 'MKKTEIKDIPTDVLKKKEKLLRLATGILIGMLIVLVAAAIFISVNNQSFSPMLVVALALFPISLMNIQRIKKIKEEIRRR' A
#
# COMPACT_ATOMS: atom_id res chain seq x y z
N MET A 1 -5.88 -10.69 20.55
CA MET A 1 -6.02 -9.22 20.41
C MET A 1 -7.50 -8.90 20.22
N LYS A 2 -8.08 -7.96 21.00
CA LYS A 2 -9.43 -7.42 20.72
C LYS A 2 -9.42 -6.85 19.30
N LYS A 3 -10.34 -7.29 18.43
CA LYS A 3 -10.63 -6.62 17.17
C LYS A 3 -11.30 -5.30 17.53
N THR A 4 -10.53 -4.24 17.71
CA THR A 4 -11.08 -2.89 17.84
C THR A 4 -11.75 -2.55 16.52
N GLU A 5 -13.07 -2.36 16.53
CA GLU A 5 -13.78 -1.99 15.31
C GLU A 5 -13.39 -0.56 14.94
N ILE A 6 -13.36 -0.25 13.64
CA ILE A 6 -13.00 1.09 13.16
C ILE A 6 -13.92 2.16 13.78
N LYS A 7 -15.15 1.77 14.13
CA LYS A 7 -16.15 2.60 14.81
C LYS A 7 -15.74 3.05 16.22
N ASP A 8 -14.93 2.27 16.93
CA ASP A 8 -14.57 2.55 18.32
C ASP A 8 -13.38 3.53 18.44
N ILE A 9 -12.77 3.90 17.32
CA ILE A 9 -11.57 4.74 17.30
C ILE A 9 -12.00 6.22 17.26
N PRO A 10 -11.42 7.11 18.11
CA PRO A 10 -11.70 8.55 18.07
C PRO A 10 -11.34 9.19 16.72
N THR A 11 -12.09 10.21 16.30
CA THR A 11 -11.93 10.84 14.98
C THR A 11 -10.53 11.39 14.73
N ASP A 12 -9.88 11.97 15.74
CA ASP A 12 -8.51 12.50 15.63
C ASP A 12 -7.48 11.38 15.42
N VAL A 13 -7.70 10.24 16.08
CA VAL A 13 -6.86 9.05 15.92
C VAL A 13 -7.11 8.41 14.55
N LEU A 14 -8.35 8.40 14.06
CA LEU A 14 -8.69 7.97 12.70
C LEU A 14 -7.98 8.81 11.64
N LYS A 15 -8.03 10.14 11.75
CA LYS A 15 -7.37 11.07 10.81
C LYS A 15 -5.85 10.88 10.79
N LYS A 16 -5.22 10.72 11.96
CA LYS A 16 -3.78 10.40 12.05
C LYS A 16 -3.45 9.06 11.38
N LYS A 17 -4.25 8.03 11.62
CA LYS A 17 -4.09 6.71 10.99
C LYS A 17 -4.29 6.78 9.47
N GLU A 18 -5.27 7.53 8.99
CA GLU A 18 -5.50 7.75 7.56
C GLU A 18 -4.27 8.38 6.89
N LYS A 19 -3.73 9.46 7.47
CA LYS A 19 -2.57 10.18 6.93
C LYS A 19 -1.33 9.29 6.89
N LEU A 20 -1.05 8.56 7.98
CA LEU A 20 0.06 7.62 8.05
C LEU A 20 -0.11 6.49 7.03
N LEU A 21 -1.28 5.86 6.97
CA LEU A 21 -1.54 4.77 6.05
C LEU A 21 -1.45 5.24 4.59
N ARG A 22 -1.95 6.43 4.28
CA ARG A 22 -1.84 7.05 2.95
C ARG A 22 -0.40 7.31 2.56
N LEU A 23 0.41 7.86 3.47
CA LEU A 23 1.83 8.12 3.23
C LEU A 23 2.59 6.82 3.01
N ALA A 24 2.43 5.83 3.90
CA ALA A 24 3.07 4.53 3.78
C ALA A 24 2.66 3.79 2.49
N THR A 25 1.38 3.86 2.12
CA THR A 25 0.88 3.26 0.87
C THR A 25 1.45 3.97 -0.35
N GLY A 26 1.58 5.30 -0.32
CA GLY A 26 2.22 6.07 -1.38
C GLY A 26 3.68 5.67 -1.57
N ILE A 27 4.43 5.53 -0.46
CA ILE A 27 5.81 5.05 -0.49
C ILE A 27 5.88 3.62 -1.06
N LEU A 28 5.02 2.71 -0.59
CA LEU A 28 4.99 1.33 -1.08
C LEU A 28 4.74 1.26 -2.59
N ILE A 29 3.78 2.03 -3.09
CA ILE A 29 3.48 2.11 -4.52
C ILE A 29 4.68 2.70 -5.28
N GLY A 30 5.28 3.78 -4.78
CA GLY A 30 6.47 4.37 -5.39
C GLY A 30 7.64 3.39 -5.48
N MET A 31 7.91 2.67 -4.40
CA MET A 31 8.95 1.63 -4.36
C MET A 31 8.64 0.47 -5.32
N LEU A 32 7.38 0.05 -5.44
CA LEU A 32 6.99 -0.99 -6.39
C LEU A 32 7.21 -0.55 -7.84
N ILE A 33 6.90 0.71 -8.17
CA ILE A 33 7.15 1.26 -9.51
C ILE A 33 8.65 1.26 -9.81
N VAL A 34 9.47 1.73 -8.86
CA VAL A 34 10.94 1.72 -9.01
C VAL A 34 11.46 0.29 -9.14
N LEU A 35 10.95 -0.66 -8.35
CA LEU A 35 11.35 -2.06 -8.39
C LEU A 35 11.02 -2.70 -9.75
N VAL A 36 9.82 -2.45 -10.30
CA VAL A 36 9.44 -2.94 -11.63
C VAL A 36 10.32 -2.31 -12.71
N ALA A 37 10.53 -1.00 -12.67
CA ALA A 37 11.38 -0.31 -13.64
C ALA A 37 12.82 -0.85 -13.62
N ALA A 38 13.40 -1.02 -12.43
CA ALA A 38 14.73 -1.59 -12.26
C ALA A 38 14.79 -3.05 -12.73
N ALA A 39 13.76 -3.85 -12.42
CA ALA A 39 13.70 -5.25 -12.82
C ALA A 39 13.58 -5.41 -14.35
N ILE A 40 12.81 -4.54 -15.01
CA ILE A 40 12.74 -4.46 -16.48
C ILE A 40 14.10 -4.06 -17.04
N PHE A 41 14.71 -2.99 -16.52
CA PHE A 41 16.03 -2.51 -16.97
C PHE A 41 17.09 -3.62 -16.90
N ILE A 42 17.18 -4.32 -15.77
CA ILE A 42 18.10 -5.45 -15.58
C ILE A 42 17.76 -6.59 -16.55
N SER A 43 16.48 -6.92 -16.72
CA SER A 43 16.09 -8.04 -17.59
C SER A 43 16.42 -7.79 -19.06
N VAL A 44 16.22 -6.54 -19.52
CA VAL A 44 16.58 -6.12 -20.88
C VAL A 44 18.10 -6.10 -21.05
N ASN A 45 18.84 -5.52 -20.10
CA ASN A 45 20.29 -5.38 -20.20
C ASN A 45 21.03 -6.72 -20.13
N ASN A 46 20.52 -7.66 -19.34
CA ASN A 46 21.16 -8.96 -19.12
C ASN A 46 20.52 -10.09 -19.94
N GLN A 47 19.57 -9.78 -20.83
CA GLN A 47 18.78 -10.74 -21.63
C GLN A 47 18.25 -11.93 -20.82
N SER A 48 17.94 -11.71 -19.54
CA SER A 48 17.64 -12.75 -18.56
C SER A 48 16.46 -12.32 -17.71
N PHE A 49 15.65 -13.29 -17.26
CA PHE A 49 14.54 -13.00 -16.36
C PHE A 49 15.04 -12.48 -15.01
N SER A 50 14.51 -11.34 -14.56
CA SER A 50 14.76 -10.84 -13.20
C SER A 50 13.73 -11.38 -12.21
N PRO A 51 14.13 -12.14 -11.16
CA PRO A 51 13.24 -12.58 -10.09
C PRO A 51 12.55 -11.42 -9.35
N MET A 52 13.09 -10.20 -9.44
CA MET A 52 12.49 -9.01 -8.84
C MET A 52 11.10 -8.69 -9.41
N LEU A 53 10.81 -9.10 -10.65
CA LEU A 53 9.46 -8.99 -11.21
C LEU A 53 8.45 -9.84 -10.44
N VAL A 54 8.83 -11.06 -10.03
CA VAL A 54 7.97 -11.93 -9.21
C VAL A 54 7.70 -11.29 -7.85
N VAL A 55 8.73 -10.71 -7.23
CA VAL A 55 8.61 -10.02 -5.94
C VAL A 55 7.66 -8.82 -6.06
N ALA A 56 7.80 -8.02 -7.11
CA ALA A 56 6.91 -6.87 -7.35
C ALA A 56 5.45 -7.31 -7.50
N LEU A 57 5.20 -8.39 -8.26
CA LEU A 57 3.86 -8.95 -8.45
C LEU A 57 3.29 -9.54 -7.15
N ALA A 58 4.12 -10.21 -6.35
CA ALA A 58 3.71 -10.77 -5.06
C ALA A 58 3.32 -9.68 -4.04
N LEU A 59 3.97 -8.51 -4.09
CA LEU A 59 3.69 -7.39 -3.19
C LEU A 59 2.55 -6.48 -3.68
N PHE A 60 2.15 -6.56 -4.95
CA PHE A 60 1.09 -5.73 -5.53
C PHE A 60 -0.27 -5.83 -4.79
N PRO A 61 -0.77 -7.02 -4.38
CA PRO A 61 -2.03 -7.13 -3.65
C PRO A 61 -2.05 -6.37 -2.32
N ILE A 62 -0.90 -6.24 -1.66
CA ILE A 62 -0.77 -5.54 -0.38
C ILE A 62 -1.10 -4.05 -0.56
N SER A 63 -0.64 -3.45 -1.66
CA SER A 63 -0.96 -2.07 -2.03
C SER A 63 -2.45 -1.88 -2.26
N LEU A 64 -3.12 -2.81 -2.95
CA LEU A 64 -4.57 -2.78 -3.15
C LEU A 64 -5.34 -2.88 -1.83
N MET A 65 -4.95 -3.81 -0.95
CA MET A 65 -5.54 -3.96 0.38
C MET A 65 -5.40 -2.67 1.20
N ASN A 66 -4.25 -2.00 1.13
CA ASN A 66 -4.02 -0.74 1.83
C ASN A 66 -4.90 0.39 1.28
N ILE A 67 -5.06 0.49 -0.04
CA ILE A 67 -5.99 1.45 -0.67
C ILE A 67 -7.42 1.21 -0.20
N GLN A 68 -7.88 -0.04 -0.15
CA GLN A 68 -9.22 -0.37 0.35
C GLN A 68 -9.39 0.01 1.82
N ARG A 69 -8.38 -0.23 2.67
CA ARG A 69 -8.40 0.19 4.08
C ARG A 69 -8.49 1.71 4.22
N ILE A 70 -7.75 2.47 3.42
CA ILE A 70 -7.84 3.94 3.40
C ILE A 70 -9.26 4.38 3.01
N LYS A 71 -9.87 3.77 2.00
CA LYS A 71 -11.26 4.07 1.61
C LYS A 71 -12.25 3.86 2.77
N LYS A 72 -12.16 2.72 3.46
CA LYS A 72 -13.00 2.42 4.63
C LYS A 72 -12.82 3.44 5.76
N ILE A 73 -11.59 3.84 6.05
CA ILE A 73 -11.28 4.87 7.06
C ILE A 73 -11.89 6.22 6.65
N LYS A 74 -11.76 6.62 5.38
CA LYS A 74 -12.35 7.87 4.87
C LYS A 74 -13.88 7.86 4.91
N GLU A 75 -14.50 6.75 4.56
CA GLU A 75 -15.96 6.59 4.66
C GLU A 75 -16.44 6.74 6.10
N GLU A 76 -15.73 6.14 7.06
CA GLU A 76 -16.04 6.30 8.48
C GLU A 76 -15.87 7.77 8.93
N ILE A 77 -14.78 8.45 8.53
CA ILE A 77 -14.59 9.88 8.85
C ILE A 77 -15.73 10.74 8.28
N ARG A 78 -16.24 10.41 7.08
CA ARG A 78 -17.33 11.16 6.44
C ARG A 78 -18.69 10.93 7.09
N ARG A 79 -18.91 9.75 7.69
CA ARG A 79 -20.17 9.41 8.37
C ARG A 79 -20.33 10.07 9.75
N ARG A 80 -19.26 10.65 10.28
CA ARG A 80 -19.23 11.36 11.57
C ARG A 80 -19.21 12.86 11.34
#